data_AF-A0A150NR07-F1
#
_entry.id   AF-A0A150NR07-F1
#
_cell.length_a   1.000
_cell.length_b   1.000
_cell.length_c   1.000
_cell.angle_alpha   90.00
_cell.angle_beta   90.00
_cell.angle_gamma   90.00
#
_symmetry.space_group_name_H-M   'P 1'
#
loop_
_entity.id
_entity.type
_entity.pdbx_description
1 polymer ?
#
loop_
_entity_poly.entity_id
_entity_poly.type
_entity_poly.pdbx_seq_one_letter_code
_entity_poly.pdbx_strand_id
1 'polypeptide(L)'
;MYDLYVYPEMDIHSVKEKAYKHLGAPYNASFYPDGTGFYCSQYMAEILPIFETIPMKFGDGEQEISDFWREYYRELGLSVPLNQPGTNPSQLAASPLLKSKERNLHDSDF
;
A
#
# COMPACT_ATOMS: atom_id res chain seq x y z
N MET A 1 11.53 1.09 -14.88
CA MET A 1 10.97 2.45 -14.70
C MET A 1 10.21 2.47 -13.40
N TYR A 2 10.65 3.27 -12.44
CA TYR A 2 9.95 3.51 -11.19
C TYR A 2 9.88 5.02 -10.96
N ASP A 3 8.77 5.46 -10.35
CA ASP A 3 8.57 6.85 -9.98
C ASP A 3 9.08 7.07 -8.55
N LEU A 4 9.91 8.08 -8.35
CA LEU A 4 10.38 8.48 -7.02
C LEU A 4 9.61 9.70 -6.52
N TYR A 5 9.03 9.58 -5.33
CA TYR A 5 8.26 10.64 -4.68
C TYR A 5 8.92 11.12 -3.39
N VAL A 6 8.77 12.40 -3.08
CA VAL A 6 9.22 13.01 -1.83
C VAL A 6 8.08 13.80 -1.21
N TYR A 7 7.90 13.66 0.11
CA TYR A 7 7.07 14.56 0.90
C TYR A 7 7.96 15.63 1.57
N PRO A 8 7.92 16.91 1.14
CA PRO A 8 8.86 17.93 1.61
C PRO A 8 8.69 18.32 3.08
N GLU A 9 7.48 18.16 3.62
CA GLU A 9 7.12 18.52 5.00
C GLU A 9 7.28 17.34 5.96
N MET A 10 7.95 16.27 5.52
CA MET A 10 8.17 15.07 6.31
C MET A 10 9.06 15.36 7.53
N ASP A 11 8.56 15.04 8.73
CA ASP A 11 9.40 14.89 9.91
C ASP A 11 10.19 13.58 9.81
N ILE A 12 11.42 13.68 9.33
CA ILE A 12 12.31 12.54 9.11
C ILE A 12 12.57 11.76 10.41
N HIS A 13 12.67 12.44 11.57
CA HIS A 13 12.97 11.77 12.83
C HIS A 13 11.79 10.92 13.30
N SER A 14 10.58 11.49 13.26
CA SER A 14 9.35 10.79 13.62
C SER A 14 9.08 9.60 12.70
N VAL A 15 9.19 9.79 11.38
CA VAL A 15 8.98 8.71 10.39
C VAL A 15 10.01 7.61 10.58
N LYS A 16 11.28 7.95 10.79
CA LYS A 16 12.35 6.99 11.05
C LYS A 16 12.06 6.19 12.32
N GLU A 17 11.69 6.83 13.43
CA GLU A 17 11.35 6.15 14.68
C GLU A 17 10.20 5.15 14.50
N LYS A 18 9.11 5.56 13.84
CA LYS A 18 7.98 4.67 13.53
C LYS A 18 8.41 3.49 12.67
N ALA A 19 9.20 3.74 11.63
CA ALA A 19 9.72 2.68 10.76
C ALA A 19 10.53 1.63 11.55
N TYR A 20 11.40 2.06 12.47
CA TYR A 20 12.15 1.12 13.30
C TYR A 20 11.27 0.32 14.26
N LYS A 21 10.20 0.90 14.82
CA LYS A 21 9.27 0.21 15.73
C LYS A 21 8.57 -1.00 15.10
N HIS A 22 8.40 -0.99 13.78
CA HIS A 22 7.70 -2.04 13.05
C HIS A 22 8.64 -2.99 12.29
N LEU A 23 9.96 -2.89 12.48
CA LEU A 23 10.88 -3.86 11.90
C LEU A 23 10.61 -5.27 12.42
N GLY A 24 10.55 -6.22 11.49
CA GLY A 24 10.23 -7.62 11.80
C GLY A 24 8.73 -7.90 11.97
N ALA A 25 7.86 -6.90 11.81
CA ALA A 25 6.42 -7.14 11.73
C ALA A 25 6.13 -8.09 10.54
N PRO A 26 5.18 -9.04 10.70
CA PRO A 26 4.83 -9.96 9.63
C PRO A 26 4.17 -9.21 8.46
N TYR A 27 4.17 -9.85 7.30
CA TYR A 27 3.45 -9.33 6.14
C TYR A 27 1.96 -9.68 6.26
N ASN A 28 1.10 -8.67 6.16
CA ASN A 28 -0.35 -8.85 6.14
C ASN A 28 -0.80 -9.27 4.73
N ALA A 29 -0.84 -10.58 4.48
CA ALA A 29 -1.26 -11.14 3.21
C ALA A 29 -2.79 -11.09 2.99
N SER A 30 -3.59 -10.96 4.05
CA SER A 30 -5.06 -10.91 3.91
C SER A 30 -5.57 -9.55 3.47
N PHE A 31 -4.74 -8.49 3.51
CA PHE A 31 -5.11 -7.11 3.22
C PHE A 31 -6.29 -6.56 4.07
N TYR A 32 -6.68 -7.28 5.12
CA TYR A 32 -7.67 -6.80 6.07
C TYR A 32 -7.08 -5.65 6.91
N PRO A 33 -7.87 -4.62 7.22
CA PRO A 33 -7.39 -3.47 7.99
C PRO A 33 -6.88 -3.84 9.39
N ASP A 34 -7.47 -4.88 9.98
CA ASP A 34 -7.16 -5.43 11.30
C ASP A 34 -6.30 -6.71 11.23
N GLY A 35 -5.75 -7.04 10.06
CA GLY A 35 -4.83 -8.15 9.88
C GLY A 35 -3.55 -7.98 10.69
N THR A 36 -2.90 -9.10 11.03
CA THR A 36 -1.62 -9.05 11.75
C THR A 36 -0.52 -8.55 10.83
N GLY A 37 0.21 -7.52 11.26
CA GLY A 37 1.29 -6.91 10.49
C GLY A 37 0.77 -5.94 9.44
N PHE A 38 1.56 -5.70 8.39
CA PHE A 38 1.23 -4.70 7.37
C PHE A 38 1.50 -5.24 5.97
N TYR A 39 0.68 -4.83 5.01
CA TYR A 39 1.07 -4.88 3.60
C TYR A 39 1.75 -3.56 3.21
N CYS A 40 2.39 -3.53 2.05
CA CYS A 40 3.34 -2.48 1.67
C CYS A 40 2.79 -1.05 1.79
N SER A 41 1.60 -0.78 1.25
CA SER A 41 1.00 0.56 1.28
C SER A 41 0.41 0.90 2.66
N GLN A 42 -0.13 -0.08 3.38
CA GLN A 42 -0.62 0.13 4.75
C GLN A 42 0.52 0.55 5.68
N TYR A 43 1.68 -0.10 5.54
CA TYR A 43 2.89 0.25 6.28
C TYR A 43 3.34 1.69 6.00
N MET A 44 3.32 2.12 4.73
CA MET A 44 3.64 3.50 4.37
C MET A 44 2.67 4.51 4.99
N ALA A 45 1.38 4.20 5.02
CA ALA A 45 0.37 5.03 5.68
C ALA A 45 0.54 5.08 7.21
N GLU A 46 1.01 4.00 7.83
CA GLU A 46 1.31 3.95 9.27
C GLU A 46 2.50 4.86 9.63
N ILE A 47 3.63 4.71 8.92
CA ILE A 47 4.86 5.43 9.25
C ILE A 47 4.83 6.89 8.78
N LEU A 48 4.09 7.17 7.72
CA LEU A 48 3.90 8.51 7.15
C LEU A 48 2.40 8.81 7.04
N PRO A 49 1.76 9.28 8.15
CA PRO A 49 0.29 9.39 8.28
C PRO A 49 -0.27 10.63 7.57
N ILE A 50 0.05 10.78 6.28
CA ILE A 50 -0.46 11.82 5.39
C ILE A 50 -1.49 11.27 4.41
N PHE A 51 -1.73 9.96 4.46
CA PHE A 51 -2.58 9.24 3.54
C PHE A 51 -3.85 8.79 4.24
N GLU A 52 -4.98 8.96 3.55
CA GLU A 52 -6.27 8.45 4.00
C GLU A 52 -6.50 7.04 3.47
N THR A 53 -7.30 6.27 4.22
CA THR A 53 -7.80 4.98 3.76
C THR A 53 -8.95 5.17 2.77
N ILE A 54 -9.01 4.31 1.77
CA ILE A 54 -10.09 4.23 0.79
C ILE A 54 -10.80 2.87 0.86
N PRO A 55 -12.03 2.75 0.36
CA PRO A 55 -12.66 1.44 0.17
C PRO A 55 -11.85 0.61 -0.85
N MET A 56 -11.34 -0.53 -0.41
CA MET A 56 -10.53 -1.42 -1.25
C MET A 56 -11.37 -2.10 -2.32
N LYS A 57 -10.84 -2.14 -3.54
CA LYS A 57 -11.44 -2.79 -4.70
C LYS A 57 -10.60 -3.99 -5.12
N PHE A 58 -11.27 -5.08 -5.49
CA PHE A 58 -10.66 -6.35 -5.90
C PHE A 58 -11.14 -6.79 -7.28
N GLY A 59 -11.74 -5.87 -8.02
CA GLY A 59 -12.23 -6.07 -9.38
C GLY A 59 -11.21 -5.74 -10.45
N ASP A 60 -11.53 -6.12 -11.68
CA ASP A 60 -10.75 -5.91 -12.90
C ASP A 60 -11.42 -4.93 -13.88
N GLY A 61 -12.57 -4.38 -13.50
CA GLY A 61 -13.39 -3.48 -14.33
C GLY A 61 -14.56 -4.18 -15.03
N GLU A 62 -14.55 -5.51 -15.10
CA GLU A 62 -15.69 -6.31 -15.60
C GLU A 62 -16.50 -6.89 -14.44
N GLN A 63 -15.82 -7.39 -13.42
CA GLN A 63 -16.43 -7.93 -12.20
C GLN A 63 -15.94 -7.21 -10.93
N GLU A 64 -16.82 -7.11 -9.93
CA GLU A 64 -16.52 -6.42 -8.66
C GLU A 64 -15.39 -7.09 -7.86
N ILE A 65 -15.27 -8.42 -8.01
CA ILE A 65 -14.19 -9.23 -7.48
C ILE A 65 -13.73 -10.15 -8.62
N SER A 66 -12.50 -9.97 -9.09
CA SER A 66 -11.86 -10.79 -10.13
C SER A 66 -11.69 -12.26 -9.69
N ASP A 67 -11.60 -13.16 -10.66
CA ASP A 67 -11.46 -14.61 -10.37
C ASP A 67 -10.19 -14.93 -9.59
N PHE A 68 -9.11 -14.18 -9.86
CA PHE A 68 -7.86 -14.27 -9.09
C PHE A 68 -8.11 -14.05 -7.60
N TRP A 69 -8.77 -12.94 -7.24
CA TRP A 69 -9.03 -12.63 -5.83
C TRP A 69 -10.05 -13.59 -5.20
N ARG A 70 -11.03 -14.08 -5.98
CA ARG A 70 -11.95 -15.12 -5.47
C ARG A 70 -11.20 -16.39 -5.07
N GLU A 71 -10.25 -16.85 -5.90
CA GLU A 71 -9.44 -18.02 -5.58
C GLU A 71 -8.50 -17.74 -4.41
N TYR A 72 -7.76 -16.62 -4.45
CA TYR A 72 -6.84 -16.23 -3.40
C TYR A 72 -7.47 -16.27 -2.00
N TYR A 73 -8.65 -15.66 -1.85
CA TYR A 73 -9.34 -15.64 -0.56
C TYR A 73 -10.01 -16.97 -0.20
N ARG A 74 -10.39 -17.78 -1.20
CA ARG A 74 -10.86 -19.15 -0.97
C ARG A 74 -9.76 -20.01 -0.35
N GLU A 75 -8.53 -19.93 -0.86
CA GLU A 75 -7.37 -20.64 -0.29
C GLU A 75 -7.02 -20.16 1.12
N LEU A 76 -7.19 -18.87 1.40
CA LEU A 76 -7.03 -18.30 2.74
C LEU A 76 -8.16 -18.68 3.71
N GLY A 77 -9.29 -19.20 3.22
CA GLY A 77 -10.48 -19.46 4.03
C GLY A 77 -11.16 -18.19 4.56
N LEU A 78 -10.99 -17.07 3.86
CA LEU A 78 -11.52 -15.76 4.23
C LEU A 78 -12.46 -15.22 3.15
N SER A 79 -13.32 -14.27 3.50
CA SER A 79 -14.04 -13.49 2.48
C SER A 79 -13.12 -12.40 1.90
N VAL A 80 -13.36 -12.00 0.66
CA VAL A 80 -12.67 -10.82 0.09
C VAL A 80 -13.06 -9.57 0.90
N PRO A 81 -12.11 -8.74 1.39
CA PRO A 81 -12.37 -7.52 2.15
C PRO A 81 -12.83 -6.38 1.23
N LEU A 82 -13.78 -6.66 0.36
CA LEU A 82 -14.35 -5.70 -0.57
C LEU A 82 -14.98 -4.54 0.21
N ASN A 83 -14.68 -3.31 -0.21
CA ASN A 83 -15.12 -2.06 0.41
C ASN A 83 -14.65 -1.81 1.85
N GLN A 84 -13.82 -2.68 2.42
CA GLN A 84 -13.15 -2.41 3.69
C GLN A 84 -12.13 -1.28 3.52
N PRO A 85 -11.87 -0.47 4.56
CA PRO A 85 -10.88 0.58 4.51
C PRO A 85 -9.47 -0.01 4.31
N GLY A 86 -8.70 0.57 3.41
CA GLY A 86 -7.32 0.18 3.17
C GLY A 86 -6.60 1.18 2.28
N THR A 87 -5.43 0.80 1.79
CA THR A 87 -4.61 1.63 0.90
C THR A 87 -4.14 0.81 -0.29
N ASN A 88 -3.77 1.46 -1.39
CA ASN A 88 -3.03 0.78 -2.46
C ASN A 88 -1.90 1.69 -2.98
N PRO A 89 -0.82 1.12 -3.54
CA PRO A 89 0.33 1.91 -3.98
C PRO A 89 -0.02 3.02 -4.97
N SER A 90 -0.92 2.75 -5.91
CA SER A 90 -1.36 3.73 -6.91
C SER A 90 -2.07 4.93 -6.29
N GLN A 91 -2.90 4.70 -5.27
CA GLN A 91 -3.57 5.77 -4.52
C GLN A 91 -2.58 6.60 -3.70
N LEU A 92 -1.61 5.96 -3.02
CA LEU A 92 -0.59 6.70 -2.30
C LEU A 92 0.24 7.58 -3.24
N ALA A 93 0.66 7.02 -4.38
CA ALA A 93 1.45 7.73 -5.39
C ALA A 93 0.72 8.93 -6.02
N ALA A 94 -0.62 8.91 -6.03
CA ALA A 94 -1.45 10.00 -6.52
C ALA A 94 -1.69 11.13 -5.49
N SER A 95 -1.13 11.03 -4.28
CA SER A 95 -1.31 12.05 -3.25
C SER A 95 -0.78 13.42 -3.69
N PRO A 96 -1.57 14.51 -3.55
CA PRO A 96 -1.14 15.86 -3.91
C PRO A 96 -0.04 16.41 -2.99
N LEU A 97 0.20 15.75 -1.85
CA LEU A 97 1.25 16.12 -0.91
C LEU A 97 2.63 15.63 -1.37
N LEU A 98 2.67 14.65 -2.28
CA LEU A 98 3.90 14.12 -2.83
C LEU A 98 4.40 14.94 -4.02
N LYS A 99 5.71 15.15 -4.09
CA LYS A 99 6.39 15.73 -5.25
C LYS A 99 7.15 14.63 -5.98
N SER A 100 6.89 14.48 -7.28
CA SER A 100 7.68 13.60 -8.14
C SER A 100 9.08 14.19 -8.30
N LYS A 101 10.10 13.40 -7.97
CA LYS A 101 11.50 13.82 -8.03
C LYS A 101 12.12 13.47 -9.40
N GLU A 102 11.90 12.25 -9.90
CA GLU A 102 12.46 11.75 -11.17
C GLU A 102 11.57 10.66 -11.79
N ARG A 103 11.53 10.60 -13.13
CA ARG A 103 11.12 9.43 -13.92
C ARG A 103 12.39 8.81 -14.50
N ASN A 104 12.93 7.76 -13.89
CA ASN A 104 14.12 7.09 -14.43
C ASN A 104 13.72 6.24 -15.65
N LEU A 105 14.14 6.70 -16.84
CA LEU A 105 13.92 6.05 -18.14
C LEU A 105 14.99 4.99 -18.48
N HIS A 106 16.01 4.80 -17.64
CA HIS A 106 17.07 3.82 -17.87
C HIS A 106 17.37 3.02 -16.60
N ASP A 107 16.73 1.85 -16.50
CA ASP A 107 17.37 0.66 -15.92
C ASP A 107 17.66 -0.26 -17.12
N SER A 108 18.76 0.01 -17.81
CA SER A 108 19.34 -0.90 -18.79
C SER A 108 20.77 -1.22 -18.37
N ASP A 109 20.93 -1.71 -17.15
CA ASP A 109 22.17 -2.32 -16.67
C ASP A 109 21.81 -3.64 -15.95
N PHE A 110 21.30 -4.58 -16.75
CA PHE A 110 21.51 -6.01 -16.58
C PHE A 110 22.34 -6.50 -17.76
#